data_AF-A0A953YCR9-F1
#
_entry.id   AF-A0A953YCR9-F1
#
_cell.length_a   1.000
_cell.length_b   1.000
_cell.length_c   1.000
_cell.angle_alpha   90.00
_cell.angle_beta   90.00
_cell.angle_gamma   90.00
#
_symmetry.space_group_name_H-M   'P 1'
#
loop_
_entity.id
_entity.type
_entity.pdbx_description
1 polymer ?
#
loop_
_entity_poly.entity_id
_entity_poly.type
_entity_poly.pdbx_seq_one_letter_code
_entity_poly.pdbx_strand_id
1 'polypeptide(L)'
;MPNSVAASAKAPLDKTFEPAGVEARHYRDWEASGAFAADPESNKEPYTIIMPPPNVTGSLHMGHGLTFTLQDVLIRYYRMTGRDALWQPG
;
A
#
# COMPACT_ATOMS: atom_id res chain seq x y z
N MET A 1 18.26 -42.59 -2.29
CA MET A 1 18.66 -41.51 -1.37
C MET A 1 17.49 -40.54 -1.23
N PRO A 2 16.79 -40.46 -0.09
CA PRO A 2 15.70 -39.52 0.08
C PRO A 2 16.24 -38.11 0.38
N ASN A 3 15.84 -37.13 -0.43
CA ASN A 3 16.14 -35.72 -0.28
C ASN A 3 15.41 -35.17 0.95
N SER A 4 16.18 -34.73 1.95
CA SER A 4 15.70 -34.01 3.13
C SER A 4 15.25 -32.61 2.73
N VAL A 5 13.95 -32.37 2.70
CA VAL A 5 13.38 -31.01 2.68
C VAL A 5 13.61 -30.42 4.07
N ALA A 6 14.61 -29.54 4.21
CA ALA A 6 14.81 -28.78 5.43
C ALA A 6 13.63 -27.81 5.61
N ALA A 7 12.77 -28.08 6.59
CA ALA A 7 11.77 -27.13 7.04
C ALA A 7 12.49 -25.90 7.62
N SER A 8 12.30 -24.72 7.01
CA SER A 8 12.85 -23.47 7.53
C SER A 8 12.19 -23.15 8.86
N ALA A 9 12.93 -23.28 9.97
CA ALA A 9 12.47 -22.89 11.29
C ALA A 9 12.18 -21.38 11.32
N LYS A 10 10.98 -20.99 11.75
CA LYS A 10 10.55 -19.59 11.89
C LYS A 10 11.29 -18.97 13.08
N ALA A 11 12.15 -17.99 12.82
CA ALA A 11 12.81 -17.22 13.89
C ALA A 11 11.75 -16.59 14.82
N PRO A 12 12.01 -16.53 16.13
CA PRO A 12 11.10 -15.87 17.07
C PRO A 12 10.95 -14.38 16.70
N LEU A 13 9.73 -13.85 16.86
CA LEU A 13 9.47 -12.43 16.65
C LEU A 13 10.22 -11.59 17.69
N ASP A 14 10.78 -10.46 17.26
CA ASP A 14 11.39 -9.50 18.17
C ASP A 14 10.37 -8.99 19.19
N LYS A 15 10.86 -8.74 20.42
CA LYS A 15 10.03 -8.22 21.51
C LYS A 15 9.67 -6.74 21.32
N THR A 16 10.40 -6.05 20.46
CA THR A 16 10.22 -4.62 20.16
C THR A 16 9.86 -4.46 18.68
N PHE A 17 8.91 -3.58 18.40
CA PHE A 17 8.54 -3.21 17.04
C PHE A 17 9.35 -2.00 16.59
N GLU A 18 10.11 -2.14 15.51
CA GLU A 18 10.88 -1.07 14.87
C GLU A 18 10.20 -0.63 13.57
N PRO A 19 9.42 0.48 13.57
CA PRO A 19 8.61 0.87 12.42
C PRO A 19 9.44 1.15 11.17
N ALA A 20 10.57 1.86 11.31
CA ALA A 20 11.36 2.34 10.17
C ALA A 20 11.83 1.22 9.23
N GLY A 21 12.31 0.11 9.79
CA GLY A 21 12.75 -1.04 8.98
C GLY A 21 11.58 -1.80 8.35
N VAL A 22 10.44 -1.86 9.04
CA VAL A 22 9.24 -2.55 8.57
C VAL A 22 8.56 -1.76 7.44
N GLU A 23 8.38 -0.45 7.63
CA GLU A 23 7.78 0.45 6.65
C GLU A 23 8.59 0.50 5.35
N ALA A 24 9.92 0.68 5.46
CA ALA A 24 10.81 0.72 4.29
C ALA A 24 10.77 -0.58 3.48
N ARG A 25 10.72 -1.74 4.16
CA ARG A 25 10.59 -3.04 3.50
C ARG A 25 9.25 -3.17 2.78
N HIS A 26 8.14 -2.90 3.47
CA HIS A 26 6.80 -3.08 2.88
C HIS A 26 6.55 -2.13 1.72
N TYR A 27 7.00 -0.89 1.81
CA TYR A 27 6.83 0.08 0.73
C TYR A 27 7.49 -0.42 -0.56
N ARG A 28 8.76 -0.83 -0.47
CA ARG A 28 9.49 -1.42 -1.61
C ARG A 28 8.79 -2.65 -2.17
N ASP A 29 8.29 -3.53 -1.30
CA ASP A 29 7.61 -4.75 -1.74
C ASP A 29 6.29 -4.43 -2.49
N TRP A 30 5.54 -3.42 -2.05
CA TRP A 30 4.32 -2.94 -2.73
C TRP A 30 4.60 -2.29 -4.08
N GLU A 31 5.66 -1.48 -4.18
CA GLU A 31 6.09 -0.90 -5.45
C GLU A 31 6.51 -1.99 -6.43
N ALA A 32 7.35 -2.93 -5.98
CA ALA A 32 7.86 -4.02 -6.82
C ALA A 32 6.75 -4.96 -7.31
N SER A 33 5.70 -5.18 -6.52
CA SER A 33 4.57 -6.02 -6.93
C SER A 33 3.54 -5.30 -7.81
N GLY A 34 3.69 -3.99 -8.04
CA GLY A 34 2.67 -3.18 -8.69
C GLY A 34 1.37 -3.07 -7.89
N ALA A 35 1.42 -3.18 -6.56
CA ALA A 35 0.23 -3.24 -5.70
C ALA A 35 -0.66 -1.99 -5.83
N PHE A 36 -0.09 -0.87 -6.27
CA PHE A 36 -0.79 0.42 -6.45
C PHE A 36 -1.40 0.61 -7.85
N ALA A 37 -1.08 -0.25 -8.83
CA ALA A 37 -1.55 -0.08 -10.20
C ALA A 37 -3.06 -0.33 -10.33
N ALA A 38 -3.74 0.51 -11.11
CA ALA A 38 -5.09 0.26 -11.62
C ALA A 38 -4.99 -0.19 -13.09
N ASP A 39 -5.99 -0.92 -13.58
CA ASP A 39 -6.00 -1.47 -14.94
C ASP A 39 -7.24 -0.97 -15.71
N PRO A 40 -7.09 -0.03 -16.67
CA PRO A 40 -8.22 0.55 -17.39
C PRO A 40 -8.98 -0.48 -18.25
N GLU A 41 -8.37 -1.61 -18.57
CA GLU A 41 -8.99 -2.70 -19.35
C GLU A 41 -9.66 -3.76 -18.44
N SER A 42 -9.62 -3.55 -17.12
CA SER A 42 -10.21 -4.45 -16.14
C SER A 42 -11.73 -4.46 -16.21
N ASN A 43 -12.31 -5.66 -16.13
CA ASN A 43 -13.76 -5.86 -15.98
C ASN A 43 -14.26 -5.66 -14.53
N LYS A 44 -13.40 -5.29 -13.59
CA LYS A 44 -13.78 -5.03 -12.20
C LYS A 44 -14.49 -3.69 -12.08
N GLU A 45 -15.36 -3.55 -11.09
CA GLU A 45 -16.01 -2.28 -10.82
C GLU A 45 -14.98 -1.22 -10.38
N PRO A 46 -14.89 -0.06 -11.06
CA PRO A 46 -13.89 0.96 -10.74
C PRO A 46 -14.22 1.69 -9.44
N TYR A 47 -13.19 2.13 -8.71
CA TYR A 47 -13.29 3.02 -7.56
C TYR A 47 -12.17 4.05 -7.59
N THR A 48 -12.47 5.34 -7.77
CA THR A 48 -11.44 6.36 -7.96
C THR A 48 -11.58 7.50 -6.96
N ILE A 49 -10.45 7.89 -6.36
CA ILE A 49 -10.32 9.14 -5.60
C ILE A 49 -9.29 10.01 -6.33
N ILE A 50 -9.67 11.24 -6.64
CA ILE A 50 -8.78 12.25 -7.22
C ILE A 50 -8.25 13.11 -6.09
N MET A 51 -6.91 13.22 -5.97
CA MET A 51 -6.31 14.25 -5.16
C MET A 51 -6.40 15.57 -5.93
N PRO A 52 -6.93 16.65 -5.32
CA PRO A 52 -6.97 17.94 -6.00
C PRO A 52 -5.53 18.36 -6.36
N PRO A 53 -5.30 18.97 -7.54
CA PRO A 53 -3.97 19.42 -7.94
C PRO A 53 -3.34 20.27 -6.84
N PRO A 54 -2.07 20.05 -6.49
CA PRO A 54 -1.46 20.71 -5.36
C PRO A 54 -1.43 22.21 -5.63
N ASN A 55 -2.10 22.97 -4.77
CA ASN A 55 -1.73 24.36 -4.57
C ASN A 55 -0.37 24.33 -3.87
N VAL A 56 0.71 24.46 -4.64
CA VAL A 56 2.10 24.37 -4.15
C VAL A 56 2.40 25.60 -3.28
N THR A 57 1.97 25.60 -2.02
CA THR A 57 2.17 26.73 -1.10
C THR A 57 2.85 26.39 0.24
N GLY A 58 3.31 25.14 0.45
CA GLY A 58 4.07 24.82 1.66
C GLY A 58 4.37 23.33 1.90
N SER A 59 4.90 23.04 3.10
CA SER A 59 5.16 21.68 3.60
C SER A 59 3.88 20.96 4.02
N LEU A 60 3.90 19.62 4.04
CA LEU A 60 2.79 18.82 4.55
C LEU A 60 2.62 19.02 6.06
N HIS A 61 1.45 19.52 6.48
CA HIS A 61 1.02 19.53 7.88
C HIS A 61 0.08 18.35 8.23
N MET A 62 -0.23 18.18 9.52
CA MET A 62 -1.10 17.11 10.05
C MET A 62 -2.47 16.97 9.37
N GLY A 63 -2.98 18.06 8.76
CA GLY A 63 -4.22 18.03 7.99
C GLY A 63 -4.10 17.15 6.74
N HIS A 64 -2.96 17.19 6.06
CA HIS A 64 -2.65 16.27 4.96
C HIS A 64 -2.53 14.83 5.47
N GLY A 65 -1.89 14.64 6.63
CA GLY A 65 -1.78 13.33 7.26
C GLY A 65 -3.16 12.70 7.46
N LEU A 66 -4.12 13.46 7.98
CA LEU A 66 -5.50 13.00 8.15
C LEU A 66 -6.19 12.72 6.81
N THR A 67 -6.18 13.67 5.87
CA THR A 67 -6.92 13.53 4.62
C THR A 67 -6.37 12.41 3.74
N PHE A 68 -5.04 12.30 3.61
CA PHE A 68 -4.40 11.26 2.80
C PHE A 68 -4.55 9.88 3.43
N THR A 69 -4.49 9.77 4.76
CA THR A 69 -4.71 8.49 5.44
C THR A 69 -6.12 7.97 5.20
N LEU A 70 -7.15 8.83 5.29
CA LEU A 70 -8.53 8.43 5.03
C LEU A 70 -8.72 7.97 3.58
N GLN A 71 -8.13 8.67 2.62
CA GLN A 71 -8.18 8.29 1.20
C GLN A 71 -7.48 6.96 0.95
N ASP A 72 -6.26 6.77 1.47
CA ASP A 72 -5.49 5.53 1.35
C ASP A 72 -6.23 4.32 1.95
N VAL A 73 -6.86 4.50 3.12
CA VAL A 73 -7.70 3.45 3.75
C VAL A 73 -8.85 3.02 2.84
N LEU A 74 -9.56 3.98 2.24
CA LEU A 74 -10.66 3.67 1.32
C LEU A 74 -10.17 2.94 0.07
N ILE A 75 -9.05 3.40 -0.51
CA ILE A 75 -8.44 2.78 -1.69
C ILE A 75 -8.05 1.33 -1.41
N ARG A 76 -7.38 1.08 -0.28
CA ARG A 76 -7.01 -0.28 0.15
C ARG A 76 -8.24 -1.14 0.40
N TYR A 77 -9.23 -0.61 1.11
CA TYR A 77 -10.48 -1.31 1.39
C TYR A 77 -11.16 -1.77 0.10
N TYR A 78 -11.41 -0.86 -0.85
CA TYR A 78 -12.11 -1.21 -2.08
C TYR A 78 -11.29 -2.12 -2.99
N ARG A 79 -9.96 -1.94 -3.05
CA ARG A 79 -9.05 -2.87 -3.74
C ARG A 79 -9.15 -4.28 -3.16
N MET A 80 -9.18 -4.41 -1.83
CA MET A 80 -9.33 -5.70 -1.14
C MET A 80 -10.72 -6.32 -1.31
N THR A 81 -11.76 -5.52 -1.56
CA THR A 81 -13.10 -6.03 -1.94
C THR A 81 -13.20 -6.46 -3.40
N GLY A 82 -12.12 -6.36 -4.19
CA GLY A 82 -12.07 -6.82 -5.58
C GLY A 82 -12.37 -5.76 -6.63
N ARG A 83 -12.48 -4.48 -6.25
CA ARG A 83 -12.66 -3.35 -7.17
C ARG A 83 -11.34 -2.91 -7.79
N ASP A 84 -11.40 -2.32 -8.98
CA ASP A 84 -10.22 -1.67 -9.56
C ASP A 84 -10.10 -0.24 -9.00
N ALA A 85 -9.25 -0.09 -7.99
CA ALA A 85 -9.17 1.13 -7.20
C ALA A 85 -8.03 2.04 -7.67
N LEU A 86 -8.32 3.27 -8.09
CA LEU A 86 -7.32 4.26 -8.48
C LEU A 86 -7.28 5.43 -7.50
N TRP A 87 -6.11 5.67 -6.91
CA TRP A 87 -5.83 6.91 -6.19
C TRP A 87 -4.98 7.81 -7.08
N GLN A 88 -5.61 8.76 -7.76
CA GLN A 88 -4.93 9.60 -8.74
C GLN A 88 -4.32 10.82 -8.04
N PRO A 89 -2.98 10.94 -7.96
CA PRO A 89 -2.34 12.19 -7.57
C PRO A 89 -2.63 13.28 -8.60
N GLY A 90 -2.80 14.51 -8.10
CA GLY A 90 -2.94 15.73 -8.89
C GLY A 90 -1.65 16.53 -8.95
#